data_AF-A0A1C6DA46-F1
#
_entry.id   AF-A0A1C6DA46-F1
#
_cell.length_a   1.000
_cell.length_b   1.000
_cell.length_c   1.000
_cell.angle_alpha   90.00
_cell.angle_beta   90.00
_cell.angle_gamma   90.00
#
_symmetry.space_group_name_H-M   'P 1'
#
loop_
_entity.id
_entity.type
_entity.pdbx_description
1 polymer ?
#
loop_
_entity_poly.entity_id
_entity_poly.type
_entity_poly.pdbx_seq_one_letter_code
_entity_poly.pdbx_strand_id
1 'polypeptide(L)'
;MYSFVDVKRFGPTDITVYYEVFLVKGIEGYECVYGRIINDFLKTQYTRVIFGDDHYENIKILKERYKSMKDNNIIEQIKNEQNDDYSDDSLFNISSWGADLSFREIVSMYEEDELVKPELQRKYVWDKVEASRFIESILMGLPVPSVFFAQSGSQKLIVDGYQRIMTVYDYVRGIFSTDGKIFRLSNSERINLRWRNKAFSELSVEEQRKIRSTTIHAIIFEQKRPENDDTSLYQIFERINTSGRTLTPQEIRNCVYQGTFNSLLFELNEDQKWRELFGSVKSDIRMRDIECILRFFVMKSKIVKDNVSKQISLKKVLNEFMGEFVNAPEKIIDEFRSEFINTMHRIYDCLGKNAFRNYSKDKYTKKFHPAIFDAISVAVYSEIKSGNFSLEMKSENHIKLLENEEFKIVCSIRTTDIENIKRRVNLAKEILIDGDGNES
;
A
#
# COMPACT_ATOMS: atom_id res chain seq x y z
N MET A 1 3.73 18.02 -30.96
CA MET A 1 3.30 19.40 -31.30
C MET A 1 1.93 19.62 -30.66
N TYR A 2 1.71 20.67 -29.87
CA TYR A 2 0.39 20.91 -29.24
C TYR A 2 -0.56 21.49 -30.28
N SER A 3 -1.78 20.98 -30.37
CA SER A 3 -2.82 21.62 -31.18
C SER A 3 -4.14 21.59 -30.42
N PHE A 4 -4.78 22.74 -30.34
CA PHE A 4 -6.13 22.87 -29.79
C PHE A 4 -7.09 22.57 -30.94
N VAL A 5 -7.85 21.50 -30.82
CA VAL A 5 -8.83 21.09 -31.83
C VAL A 5 -10.22 21.27 -31.25
N ASP A 6 -11.07 21.97 -31.98
CA ASP A 6 -12.45 22.20 -31.61
C ASP A 6 -13.27 20.93 -31.91
N VAL A 7 -13.18 19.93 -31.03
CA VAL A 7 -13.93 18.68 -31.18
C VAL A 7 -15.35 18.91 -30.66
N LYS A 8 -16.24 19.34 -31.55
CA LYS A 8 -17.67 19.46 -31.22
C LYS A 8 -18.30 18.10 -30.91
N ARG A 9 -19.00 18.08 -29.77
CA ARG A 9 -20.11 17.20 -29.33
C ARG A 9 -20.23 15.83 -30.02
N PHE A 10 -19.94 14.78 -29.26
CA PHE A 10 -20.60 13.48 -29.43
C PHE A 10 -21.30 13.11 -28.11
N GLY A 11 -22.60 13.43 -28.00
CA GLY A 11 -23.47 12.96 -26.91
C GLY A 11 -24.75 13.80 -26.71
N PRO A 12 -25.88 13.22 -26.25
CA PRO A 12 -27.22 13.81 -26.36
C PRO A 12 -27.66 14.70 -25.19
N THR A 13 -26.76 15.28 -24.40
CA THR A 13 -27.13 16.05 -23.20
C THR A 13 -26.31 17.34 -23.07
N ASP A 14 -26.97 18.44 -22.73
CA ASP A 14 -26.45 19.83 -22.66
C ASP A 14 -25.39 20.11 -21.57
N ILE A 15 -24.53 19.14 -21.26
CA ILE A 15 -23.37 19.32 -20.38
C ILE A 15 -22.12 19.34 -21.26
N THR A 16 -21.41 20.46 -21.31
CA THR A 16 -20.17 20.58 -22.08
C THR A 16 -19.02 19.93 -21.31
N VAL A 17 -18.72 18.67 -21.63
CA VAL A 17 -17.61 17.94 -21.02
C VAL A 17 -16.35 18.10 -21.87
N TYR A 18 -15.29 18.69 -21.31
CA TYR A 18 -14.00 18.87 -21.99
C TYR A 18 -13.08 17.69 -21.71
N TYR A 19 -12.30 17.29 -22.71
CA TYR A 19 -11.39 16.15 -22.60
C TYR A 19 -9.94 16.58 -22.82
N GLU A 20 -9.01 15.89 -22.16
CA GLU A 20 -7.61 15.86 -22.59
C GLU A 20 -7.40 14.52 -23.29
N VAL A 21 -7.12 14.56 -24.60
CA VAL A 21 -7.05 13.38 -25.45
C VAL A 21 -5.67 13.27 -26.06
N PHE A 22 -5.04 12.11 -25.88
CA PHE A 22 -3.77 11.77 -26.52
C PHE A 22 -4.05 10.90 -27.73
N LEU A 23 -3.72 11.44 -28.90
CA LEU A 23 -3.84 10.75 -30.18
C LEU A 23 -2.45 10.36 -30.67
N VAL A 24 -2.33 9.13 -31.18
CA VAL A 24 -1.08 8.64 -31.77
C VAL A 24 -1.35 8.22 -33.20
N LYS A 25 -0.43 8.56 -34.09
CA LYS A 25 -0.51 8.19 -35.51
C LYS A 25 -0.23 6.69 -35.66
N GLY A 26 -1.25 5.94 -36.07
CA GLY A 26 -1.16 4.55 -36.49
C GLY A 26 -1.15 4.42 -38.01
N ILE A 27 -1.17 3.17 -38.49
CA ILE A 27 -1.07 2.82 -39.92
C ILE A 27 -2.31 3.31 -40.71
N GLU A 28 -3.49 3.31 -40.10
CA GLU A 28 -4.76 3.70 -40.74
C GLU A 28 -5.27 5.09 -40.32
N GLY A 29 -4.53 5.83 -39.49
CA GLY A 29 -4.94 7.14 -38.99
C GLY A 29 -4.56 7.37 -37.52
N TYR A 30 -5.13 8.40 -36.89
CA TYR A 30 -4.89 8.70 -35.47
C TYR A 30 -5.80 7.88 -34.55
N GLU A 31 -5.21 7.18 -33.58
CA GLU A 31 -5.95 6.43 -32.55
C GLU A 31 -5.89 7.13 -31.19
N CYS A 32 -6.99 7.08 -30.43
CA CYS A 32 -7.04 7.58 -29.06
C CYS A 32 -6.41 6.59 -28.09
N VAL A 33 -5.31 7.00 -27.45
CA VAL A 33 -4.51 6.18 -26.54
C VAL A 33 -4.85 6.46 -25.08
N TYR A 34 -5.26 7.69 -24.78
CA TYR A 34 -5.65 8.12 -23.45
C TYR A 34 -6.63 9.29 -23.54
N GLY A 35 -7.69 9.23 -22.74
CA GLY A 35 -8.66 10.31 -22.59
C GLY A 35 -9.02 10.46 -21.11
N ARG A 36 -9.02 11.69 -20.61
CA ARG A 36 -9.62 12.02 -19.30
C ARG A 36 -10.58 13.18 -19.43
N ILE A 37 -11.63 13.14 -18.61
CA ILE A 37 -12.53 14.28 -18.40
C ILE A 37 -11.77 15.34 -17.62
N ILE A 38 -11.76 16.57 -18.14
CA ILE A 38 -11.24 17.74 -17.46
C ILE A 38 -12.39 18.31 -16.61
N ASN A 39 -12.10 18.60 -15.35
CA ASN A 39 -13.10 19.07 -14.39
C ASN A 39 -13.54 20.52 -14.73
N ASP A 40 -14.85 20.81 -14.68
CA ASP A 40 -15.47 22.07 -15.15
C ASP A 40 -14.91 23.33 -14.48
N PHE A 41 -14.33 23.22 -13.27
CA PHE A 41 -13.68 24.33 -12.56
C PHE A 41 -12.55 24.98 -13.37
N LEU A 42 -11.90 24.24 -14.26
CA LEU A 42 -10.77 24.75 -15.05
C LEU A 42 -11.20 25.69 -16.20
N LYS A 43 -12.51 25.86 -16.45
CA LYS A 43 -13.09 26.78 -17.45
C LYS A 43 -12.41 26.75 -18.82
N THR A 44 -11.93 25.57 -19.24
CA THR A 44 -11.28 25.42 -20.54
C THR A 44 -12.31 25.53 -21.65
N GLN A 45 -12.10 26.39 -22.66
CA GLN A 45 -13.03 26.53 -23.79
C GLN A 45 -12.81 25.49 -24.91
N TYR A 46 -11.74 24.69 -24.83
CA TYR A 46 -11.33 23.76 -25.89
C TYR A 46 -10.81 22.44 -25.31
N THR A 47 -11.07 21.35 -26.04
CA THR A 47 -10.44 20.03 -25.81
C THR A 47 -8.96 20.12 -26.14
N ARG A 48 -8.11 19.66 -25.22
CA ARG A 48 -6.66 19.63 -25.44
C ARG A 48 -6.28 18.32 -26.11
N VAL A 49 -5.77 18.40 -27.34
CA VAL A 49 -5.32 17.22 -28.10
C VAL A 49 -3.81 17.21 -28.17
N ILE A 50 -3.20 16.10 -27.77
CA ILE A 50 -1.75 15.92 -27.82
C ILE A 50 -1.43 14.83 -28.83
N PHE A 51 -0.72 15.21 -29.89
CA PHE A 51 -0.25 14.31 -30.94
C PHE A 51 1.14 13.78 -30.59
N GLY A 52 1.26 12.45 -30.52
CA GLY A 52 2.55 11.75 -30.41
C GLY A 52 2.96 11.14 -31.75
N ASP A 53 4.20 11.41 -32.17
CA ASP A 53 4.84 10.74 -33.30
C ASP A 53 5.63 9.51 -32.80
N ASP A 54 5.53 8.44 -33.59
CA ASP A 54 6.08 7.08 -33.45
C ASP A 54 6.96 6.71 -32.25
N HIS A 55 6.47 5.75 -31.46
CA HIS A 55 7.17 4.51 -31.08
C HIS A 55 6.15 3.52 -30.49
N TYR A 56 5.64 2.63 -31.33
CA TYR A 56 4.56 1.67 -31.03
C TYR A 56 4.89 0.74 -29.84
N GLU A 57 6.16 0.36 -29.66
CA GLU A 57 6.62 -0.49 -28.55
C GLU A 57 6.54 0.22 -27.19
N ASN A 58 6.90 1.51 -27.11
CA ASN A 58 6.84 2.27 -25.86
C ASN A 58 5.39 2.50 -25.41
N ILE A 59 4.46 2.63 -26.35
CA ILE A 59 3.03 2.84 -26.04
C ILE A 59 2.37 1.54 -25.61
N LYS A 60 2.70 0.40 -26.23
CA LYS A 60 2.23 -0.92 -25.79
C LYS A 60 2.74 -1.24 -24.39
N ILE A 61 4.03 -1.00 -24.13
CA ILE A 61 4.65 -1.16 -22.81
C ILE A 61 4.05 -0.21 -21.78
N LEU A 62 3.79 1.06 -22.11
CA LEU A 62 3.13 2.00 -21.21
C LEU A 62 1.67 1.63 -20.95
N LYS A 63 0.92 1.22 -21.97
CA LYS A 63 -0.45 0.70 -21.82
C LYS A 63 -0.45 -0.54 -20.95
N GLU A 64 0.40 -1.53 -21.20
CA GLU A 64 0.54 -2.74 -20.38
C GLU A 64 1.00 -2.43 -18.95
N ARG A 65 1.93 -1.48 -18.75
CA ARG A 65 2.40 -1.02 -17.44
C ARG A 65 1.31 -0.29 -16.65
N TYR A 66 0.50 0.56 -17.30
CA TYR A 66 -0.65 1.21 -16.65
C TYR A 66 -1.82 0.25 -16.44
N LYS A 67 -2.00 -0.73 -17.34
CA LYS A 67 -2.99 -1.81 -17.18
C LYS A 67 -2.58 -2.71 -16.02
N SER A 68 -1.32 -3.12 -15.90
CA SER A 68 -0.81 -3.90 -14.76
C SER A 68 -0.80 -3.11 -13.44
N MET A 69 -0.67 -1.78 -13.49
CA MET A 69 -0.84 -0.90 -12.32
C MET A 69 -2.31 -0.63 -11.96
N LYS A 70 -3.26 -0.81 -12.88
CA LYS A 70 -4.71 -0.63 -12.63
C LYS A 70 -5.48 -1.95 -12.41
N ASP A 71 -5.03 -3.08 -12.97
CA ASP A 71 -5.84 -4.31 -13.08
C ASP A 71 -5.69 -5.30 -11.91
N ASN A 72 -4.73 -5.14 -11.01
CA ASN A 72 -4.59 -6.06 -9.86
C ASN A 72 -5.22 -5.49 -8.57
N ASN A 73 -6.33 -4.77 -8.68
CA ASN A 73 -7.10 -4.40 -7.50
C ASN A 73 -7.99 -5.58 -7.07
N ILE A 74 -7.33 -6.57 -6.46
CA ILE A 74 -7.95 -7.80 -5.92
C ILE A 74 -8.83 -7.53 -4.70
N ILE A 75 -8.80 -6.31 -4.16
CA ILE A 75 -9.58 -5.89 -3.00
C ILE A 75 -10.59 -4.81 -3.39
N GLU A 76 -11.77 -4.88 -2.79
CA GLU A 76 -12.82 -3.89 -2.92
C GLU A 76 -12.47 -2.63 -2.11
N GLN A 77 -12.76 -1.46 -2.68
CA GLN A 77 -12.46 -0.19 -2.05
C GLN A 77 -13.71 0.39 -1.40
N ILE A 78 -13.70 0.46 -0.07
CA ILE A 78 -14.78 1.05 0.72
C ILE A 78 -14.47 2.53 0.93
N LYS A 79 -15.23 3.43 0.27
CA LYS A 79 -14.95 4.88 0.26
C LYS A 79 -14.84 5.48 1.67
N ASN A 80 -15.68 5.03 2.61
CA ASN A 80 -15.69 5.55 3.98
C ASN A 80 -14.40 5.24 4.75
N GLU A 81 -13.75 4.12 4.44
CA GLU A 81 -12.48 3.74 5.08
C GLU A 81 -11.28 4.48 4.47
N GLN A 82 -11.42 5.01 3.24
CA GLN A 82 -10.36 5.78 2.58
C GLN A 82 -10.24 7.21 3.10
N ASN A 83 -11.34 7.80 3.56
CA ASN A 83 -11.41 9.18 4.04
C ASN A 83 -11.33 9.28 5.58
N ASP A 84 -10.89 8.21 6.25
CA ASP A 84 -10.82 8.13 7.72
C ASP A 84 -9.54 8.78 8.26
N ASP A 85 -9.42 10.10 8.08
CA ASP A 85 -8.36 10.89 8.70
C ASP A 85 -8.75 11.28 10.13
N TYR A 86 -7.81 11.19 11.06
CA TYR A 86 -8.00 11.61 12.44
C TYR A 86 -6.92 12.60 12.87
N SER A 87 -7.30 13.58 13.69
CA SER A 87 -6.34 14.40 14.44
C SER A 87 -5.96 13.64 15.70
N ASP A 88 -4.67 13.45 15.93
CA ASP A 88 -4.20 13.21 17.29
C ASP A 88 -3.85 14.56 17.91
N ASP A 89 -4.56 14.92 18.98
CA ASP A 89 -4.34 16.18 19.69
C ASP A 89 -3.16 16.08 20.69
N SER A 90 -2.48 14.92 20.72
CA SER A 90 -1.27 14.73 21.50
C SER A 90 -0.19 15.72 21.05
N LEU A 91 0.29 16.51 22.02
CA LEU A 91 1.39 17.44 21.80
C LEU A 91 2.70 16.64 21.77
N PHE A 92 3.09 16.19 20.58
CA PHE A 92 4.37 15.53 20.38
C PHE A 92 5.53 16.50 20.57
N ASN A 93 6.54 16.07 21.33
CA ASN A 93 7.82 16.77 21.37
C ASN A 93 8.77 16.15 20.35
N ILE A 94 8.68 16.62 19.10
CA ILE A 94 9.57 16.21 18.02
C ILE A 94 10.66 17.26 17.88
N SER A 95 11.92 16.85 17.97
CA SER A 95 13.03 17.66 17.49
C SER A 95 13.41 17.26 16.07
N SER A 96 13.70 18.25 15.23
CA SER A 96 14.23 18.04 13.90
C SER A 96 15.46 18.90 13.65
N TRP A 97 16.39 18.37 12.85
CA TRP A 97 17.56 19.11 12.40
C TRP A 97 17.98 18.63 11.00
N GLY A 98 18.68 19.51 10.28
CA GLY A 98 19.25 19.19 8.98
C GLY A 98 20.70 18.75 9.09
N ALA A 99 21.12 17.82 8.22
CA ALA A 99 22.50 17.41 8.03
C ALA A 99 22.77 17.21 6.54
N ASP A 100 23.83 17.79 6.01
CA ASP A 100 24.26 17.51 4.63
C ASP A 100 25.23 16.34 4.64
N LEU A 101 24.77 15.19 4.13
CA LEU A 101 25.56 13.96 4.12
C LEU A 101 26.03 13.67 2.70
N SER A 102 27.30 13.39 2.52
CA SER A 102 27.82 12.88 1.25
C SER A 102 27.29 11.47 0.99
N PHE A 103 27.14 11.10 -0.28
CA PHE A 103 26.80 9.73 -0.62
C PHE A 103 27.85 8.71 -0.13
N ARG A 104 29.11 9.12 0.03
CA ARG A 104 30.12 8.28 0.68
C ARG A 104 29.75 7.96 2.13
N GLU A 105 29.38 8.98 2.91
CA GLU A 105 28.98 8.80 4.31
C GLU A 105 27.72 7.94 4.40
N ILE A 106 26.70 8.23 3.59
CA ILE A 106 25.46 7.42 3.56
C ILE A 106 25.74 5.95 3.25
N VAL A 107 26.62 5.67 2.28
CA VAL A 107 27.01 4.30 1.95
C VAL A 107 27.72 3.63 3.13
N SER A 108 28.64 4.32 3.81
CA SER A 108 29.31 3.80 5.03
C SER A 108 28.29 3.51 6.13
N MET A 109 27.42 4.48 6.44
CA MET A 109 26.39 4.34 7.46
C MET A 109 25.45 3.17 7.19
N TYR A 110 25.12 2.90 5.92
CA TYR A 110 24.30 1.75 5.54
C TYR A 110 25.05 0.42 5.71
N GLU A 111 26.36 0.39 5.45
CA GLU A 111 27.20 -0.80 5.62
C GLU A 111 27.53 -1.13 7.08
N GLU A 112 27.52 -0.11 7.93
CA GLU A 112 27.80 -0.19 9.37
C GLU A 112 26.53 -0.36 10.21
N ASP A 113 25.38 -0.63 9.57
CA ASP A 113 24.06 -0.76 10.20
C ASP A 113 23.64 0.48 11.04
N GLU A 114 24.25 1.65 10.80
CA GLU A 114 23.83 2.93 11.38
C GLU A 114 22.61 3.50 10.67
N LEU A 115 22.48 3.25 9.37
CA LEU A 115 21.35 3.65 8.55
C LEU A 115 20.55 2.41 8.15
N VAL A 116 19.43 2.19 8.84
CA VAL A 116 18.65 0.98 8.70
C VAL A 116 17.44 1.23 7.81
N LYS A 117 17.27 0.36 6.84
CA LYS A 117 15.98 0.22 6.16
C LYS A 117 15.05 -0.54 7.10
N PRO A 118 13.85 -0.04 7.43
CA PRO A 118 12.86 -0.84 8.15
C PRO A 118 12.72 -2.21 7.48
N GLU A 119 12.91 -3.30 8.25
CA GLU A 119 13.07 -4.68 7.73
C GLU A 119 11.99 -5.04 6.71
N LEU A 120 10.80 -4.53 6.96
CA LEU A 120 9.60 -4.90 6.25
C LEU A 120 9.17 -3.84 5.22
N GLN A 121 9.92 -2.74 5.02
CA GLN A 121 9.65 -1.76 3.96
C GLN A 121 9.79 -2.42 2.57
N ARG A 122 8.98 -1.98 1.59
CA ARG A 122 8.95 -2.51 0.22
C ARG A 122 10.36 -2.75 -0.33
N LYS A 123 10.53 -3.80 -1.12
CA LYS A 123 11.74 -3.99 -1.94
C LYS A 123 11.99 -2.76 -2.82
N TYR A 124 13.22 -2.57 -3.26
CA TYR A 124 13.55 -1.52 -4.22
C TYR A 124 12.61 -1.61 -5.45
N VAL A 125 11.99 -0.50 -5.85
CA VAL A 125 10.90 -0.48 -6.86
C VAL A 125 11.21 0.33 -8.12
N TRP A 126 12.33 1.07 -8.14
CA TRP A 126 12.71 1.81 -9.34
C TRP A 126 13.17 0.84 -10.42
N ASP A 127 12.72 1.06 -11.65
CA ASP A 127 13.31 0.35 -12.77
C ASP A 127 14.73 0.89 -13.07
N LYS A 128 15.47 0.15 -13.90
CA LYS A 128 16.85 0.52 -14.27
C LYS A 128 16.93 1.91 -14.91
N VAL A 129 15.91 2.36 -15.62
CA VAL A 129 15.89 3.69 -16.27
C VAL A 129 15.73 4.77 -15.21
N GLU A 130 14.79 4.61 -14.27
CA GLU A 130 14.59 5.53 -13.14
C GLU A 130 15.87 5.66 -12.29
N ALA A 131 16.47 4.52 -11.94
CA ALA A 131 17.74 4.47 -11.23
C ALA A 131 18.88 5.19 -12.00
N SER A 132 18.96 4.95 -13.31
CA SER A 132 19.99 5.58 -14.15
C SER A 132 19.82 7.09 -14.27
N ARG A 133 18.58 7.60 -14.36
CA ARG A 133 18.30 9.05 -14.39
C ARG A 133 18.70 9.74 -13.10
N PHE A 134 18.60 9.03 -11.98
CA PHE A 134 19.04 9.57 -10.70
C PHE A 134 20.57 9.72 -10.64
N ILE A 135 21.32 8.68 -11.04
CA ILE A 135 22.78 8.76 -11.15
C ILE A 135 23.21 9.85 -12.14
N GLU A 136 22.54 9.95 -13.28
CA GLU A 136 22.77 11.03 -14.25
C GLU A 136 22.57 12.42 -13.62
N SER A 137 21.51 12.62 -12.85
CA SER A 137 21.26 13.90 -12.16
C SER A 137 22.43 14.31 -11.27
N ILE A 138 23.00 13.34 -10.53
CA ILE A 138 24.19 13.54 -9.70
C ILE A 138 25.41 13.90 -10.57
N LEU A 139 25.65 13.15 -11.65
CA LEU A 139 26.75 13.40 -12.59
C LEU A 139 26.63 14.76 -13.29
N MET A 140 25.42 15.24 -13.54
CA MET A 140 25.15 16.58 -14.06
C MET A 140 25.29 17.68 -12.99
N GLY A 141 25.30 17.33 -11.71
CA GLY A 141 25.32 18.29 -10.61
C GLY A 141 23.96 18.98 -10.39
N LEU A 142 22.87 18.31 -10.76
CA LEU A 142 21.53 18.79 -10.49
C LEU A 142 21.20 18.62 -9.00
N PRO A 143 20.38 19.52 -8.42
CA PRO A 143 19.94 19.37 -7.04
C PRO A 143 19.15 18.06 -6.87
N VAL A 144 19.48 17.33 -5.81
CA VAL A 144 18.79 16.10 -5.42
C VAL A 144 17.82 16.43 -4.28
N PRO A 145 16.57 15.91 -4.29
CA PRO A 145 15.65 16.17 -3.19
C PRO A 145 16.20 15.68 -1.84
N SER A 146 15.68 16.21 -0.74
CA SER A 146 16.11 15.82 0.61
C SER A 146 15.69 14.41 0.96
N VAL A 147 16.41 13.77 1.89
CA VAL A 147 16.03 12.49 2.50
C VAL A 147 15.58 12.72 3.94
N PHE A 148 14.81 11.79 4.47
CA PHE A 148 14.27 11.90 5.82
C PHE A 148 14.63 10.67 6.63
N PHE A 149 15.12 10.91 7.85
CA PHE A 149 15.52 9.85 8.78
C PHE A 149 14.81 10.03 10.12
N ALA A 150 14.48 8.91 10.76
CA ALA A 150 14.01 8.89 12.14
C ALA A 150 15.14 8.33 13.02
N GLN A 151 15.59 9.10 14.00
CA GLN A 151 16.56 8.68 14.99
C GLN A 151 15.89 7.68 15.94
N SER A 152 16.45 6.48 16.05
CA SER A 152 16.00 5.43 16.97
C SER A 152 17.22 4.80 17.65
N GLY A 153 17.44 5.16 18.92
CA GLY A 153 18.65 4.78 19.64
C GLY A 153 19.92 5.28 18.93
N SER A 154 20.85 4.37 18.62
CA SER A 154 22.07 4.67 17.84
C SER A 154 21.85 4.66 16.33
N GLN A 155 20.72 4.12 15.86
CA GLN A 155 20.44 3.93 14.44
C GLN A 155 19.55 5.04 13.88
N LYS A 156 19.55 5.18 12.56
CA LYS A 156 18.66 6.05 11.79
C LYS A 156 17.82 5.19 10.87
N LEU A 157 16.51 5.24 11.05
CA LEU A 157 15.55 4.56 10.17
C LEU A 157 15.30 5.43 8.93
N ILE A 158 15.39 4.82 7.74
CA ILE A 158 15.08 5.50 6.49
C ILE A 158 13.57 5.71 6.35
N VAL A 159 13.12 6.97 6.47
CA VAL A 159 11.71 7.38 6.32
C VAL A 159 11.37 7.59 4.85
N ASP A 160 12.20 8.36 4.16
CA ASP A 160 12.07 8.66 2.74
C ASP A 160 13.46 8.75 2.08
N GLY A 161 13.52 8.43 0.79
CA GLY A 161 14.75 8.46 0.02
C GLY A 161 15.47 7.12 -0.10
N TYR A 162 14.89 6.03 0.39
CA TYR A 162 15.46 4.68 0.29
C TYR A 162 15.93 4.34 -1.14
N GLN A 163 15.13 4.63 -2.16
CA GLN A 163 15.43 4.32 -3.55
C GLN A 163 16.59 5.16 -4.07
N ARG A 164 16.73 6.42 -3.62
CA ARG A 164 17.86 7.28 -3.97
C ARG A 164 19.15 6.78 -3.35
N ILE A 165 19.10 6.50 -2.05
CA ILE A 165 20.23 5.96 -1.26
C ILE A 165 20.70 4.65 -1.87
N MET A 166 19.78 3.69 -2.04
CA MET A 166 20.12 2.38 -2.59
C MET A 166 20.59 2.42 -4.04
N THR A 167 20.07 3.34 -4.86
CA THR A 167 20.56 3.51 -6.24
C THR A 167 22.04 3.86 -6.26
N VAL A 168 22.46 4.79 -5.39
CA VAL A 168 23.87 5.19 -5.32
C VAL A 168 24.71 4.11 -4.67
N TYR A 169 24.22 3.47 -3.61
CA TYR A 169 24.86 2.32 -2.98
C TYR A 169 25.13 1.20 -4.01
N ASP A 170 24.10 0.74 -4.70
CA ASP A 170 24.18 -0.32 -5.72
C ASP A 170 25.13 0.07 -6.86
N TYR A 171 25.06 1.32 -7.32
CA TYR A 171 25.90 1.77 -8.43
C TYR A 171 27.37 1.84 -8.02
N VAL A 172 27.67 2.39 -6.84
CA VAL A 172 29.04 2.48 -6.30
C VAL A 172 29.63 1.11 -5.98
N ARG A 173 28.82 0.19 -5.42
CA ARG A 173 29.20 -1.22 -5.20
C ARG A 173 29.32 -2.01 -6.51
N GLY A 174 28.62 -1.56 -7.55
CA GLY A 174 28.66 -2.11 -8.90
C GLY A 174 27.66 -3.23 -9.15
N ILE A 175 26.80 -3.58 -8.19
CA ILE A 175 25.77 -4.63 -8.33
C ILE A 175 24.40 -4.00 -8.10
N PHE A 176 23.46 -4.25 -9.02
CA PHE A 176 22.09 -3.77 -8.88
C PHE A 176 21.26 -4.76 -8.07
N SER A 177 20.79 -4.34 -6.88
CA SER A 177 20.09 -5.20 -5.92
C SER A 177 18.79 -5.80 -6.48
N THR A 178 18.23 -5.21 -7.54
CA THR A 178 17.01 -5.71 -8.20
C THR A 178 17.22 -7.03 -8.93
N ASP A 179 18.37 -7.22 -9.60
CA ASP A 179 18.63 -8.39 -10.45
C ASP A 179 19.97 -9.10 -10.18
N GLY A 180 20.78 -8.58 -9.25
CA GLY A 180 22.07 -9.14 -8.88
C GLY A 180 23.15 -9.00 -9.96
N LYS A 181 22.90 -8.22 -11.02
CA LYS A 181 23.84 -8.04 -12.13
C LYS A 181 24.66 -6.77 -11.96
N ILE A 182 25.71 -6.65 -12.78
CA ILE A 182 26.53 -5.43 -12.83
C ILE A 182 25.63 -4.22 -13.14
N PHE A 183 25.65 -3.22 -12.26
CA PHE A 183 24.87 -2.02 -12.45
C PHE A 183 25.53 -1.11 -13.49
N ARG A 184 25.07 -1.26 -14.74
CA ARG A 184 25.34 -0.35 -15.86
C ARG A 184 24.20 0.63 -16.05
N LEU A 185 24.49 1.89 -16.35
CA LEU A 185 23.44 2.86 -16.67
C LEU A 185 22.67 2.44 -17.93
N SER A 186 21.36 2.69 -17.95
CA SER A 186 20.46 2.25 -18.99
C SER A 186 20.81 2.83 -20.36
N ASN A 187 20.71 2.02 -21.42
CA ASN A 187 20.82 2.48 -22.80
C ASN A 187 19.50 3.11 -23.32
N SER A 188 18.89 3.97 -22.51
CA SER A 188 17.67 4.67 -22.88
C SER A 188 18.01 6.04 -23.45
N GLU A 189 17.20 6.51 -24.41
CA GLU A 189 17.30 7.89 -24.91
C GLU A 189 17.13 8.95 -23.82
N ARG A 190 16.51 8.58 -22.70
CA ARG A 190 16.33 9.41 -21.51
C ARG A 190 17.59 9.63 -20.68
N ILE A 191 18.69 8.95 -21.02
CA ILE A 191 20.00 9.09 -20.38
C ILE A 191 20.94 9.73 -21.39
N ASN A 192 21.83 10.60 -20.92
CA ASN A 192 22.84 11.27 -21.71
C ASN A 192 23.79 10.23 -22.30
N LEU A 193 24.07 10.38 -23.60
CA LEU A 193 24.89 9.46 -24.37
C LEU A 193 26.26 9.20 -23.73
N ARG A 194 26.84 10.20 -23.03
CA ARG A 194 28.13 10.11 -22.33
C ARG A 194 28.21 8.97 -21.31
N TRP A 195 27.07 8.61 -20.69
CA TRP A 195 27.04 7.68 -19.56
C TRP A 195 26.25 6.39 -19.83
N ARG A 196 25.57 6.27 -20.97
CA ARG A 196 24.83 5.04 -21.32
C ARG A 196 25.75 3.82 -21.28
N ASN A 197 25.22 2.72 -20.73
CA ASN A 197 25.90 1.43 -20.55
C ASN A 197 27.15 1.43 -19.67
N LYS A 198 27.56 2.57 -19.09
CA LYS A 198 28.73 2.61 -18.21
C LYS A 198 28.39 2.07 -16.82
N ALA A 199 29.26 1.23 -16.29
CA ALA A 199 29.31 0.91 -14.87
C ALA A 199 30.09 1.97 -14.10
N PHE A 200 29.97 2.00 -12.78
CA PHE A 200 30.70 2.95 -11.94
C PHE A 200 32.22 2.90 -12.16
N SER A 201 32.80 1.72 -12.32
CA SER A 201 34.23 1.52 -12.59
C SER A 201 34.69 2.02 -13.96
N GLU A 202 33.77 2.25 -14.90
CA GLU A 202 34.05 2.73 -16.26
C GLU A 202 33.87 4.25 -16.39
N LEU A 203 33.49 4.93 -15.31
CA LEU A 203 33.47 6.39 -15.22
C LEU A 203 34.87 6.95 -14.99
N SER A 204 35.09 8.21 -15.36
CA SER A 204 36.36 8.90 -15.05
C SER A 204 36.55 9.03 -13.53
N VAL A 205 37.79 9.23 -13.08
CA VAL A 205 38.09 9.39 -11.65
C VAL A 205 37.34 10.60 -11.06
N GLU A 206 37.18 11.67 -11.84
CA GLU A 206 36.44 12.87 -11.46
C GLU A 206 34.95 12.59 -11.33
N GLU A 207 34.37 11.80 -12.24
CA GLU A 207 32.95 11.40 -12.21
C GLU A 207 32.66 10.49 -11.02
N GLN A 208 33.52 9.50 -10.76
CA GLN A 208 33.43 8.63 -9.58
C GLN A 208 33.54 9.43 -8.29
N ARG A 209 34.48 10.38 -8.23
CA ARG A 209 34.65 11.29 -7.09
C ARG A 209 33.40 12.14 -6.90
N LYS A 210 32.85 12.72 -7.99
CA LYS A 210 31.65 13.56 -7.97
C LYS A 210 30.47 12.81 -7.35
N ILE A 211 30.17 11.59 -7.80
CA ILE A 211 29.08 10.79 -7.23
C ILE A 211 29.26 10.60 -5.72
N ARG A 212 30.46 10.22 -5.28
CA ARG A 212 30.74 9.96 -3.86
C ARG A 212 30.70 11.22 -3.00
N SER A 213 31.13 12.36 -3.53
CA SER A 213 31.23 13.62 -2.79
C SER A 213 29.97 14.48 -2.84
N THR A 214 29.05 14.22 -3.78
CA THR A 214 27.77 14.92 -3.80
C THR A 214 27.05 14.70 -2.47
N THR A 215 26.63 15.79 -1.86
CA THR A 215 25.84 15.79 -0.63
C THR A 215 24.36 15.74 -0.95
N ILE A 216 23.62 15.10 -0.06
CA ILE A 216 22.16 15.10 -0.03
C ILE A 216 21.73 15.65 1.32
N HIS A 217 20.78 16.57 1.28
CA HIS A 217 20.24 17.16 2.50
C HIS A 217 19.38 16.12 3.23
N ALA A 218 19.76 15.75 4.45
CA ALA A 218 19.02 14.86 5.31
C ALA A 218 18.31 15.67 6.39
N ILE A 219 17.02 15.44 6.57
CA ILE A 219 16.24 15.97 7.69
C ILE A 219 16.03 14.81 8.66
N ILE A 220 16.58 14.95 9.86
CA ILE A 220 16.52 13.92 10.90
C ILE A 220 15.49 14.35 11.93
N PHE A 221 14.60 13.42 12.29
CA PHE A 221 13.61 13.60 13.35
C PHE A 221 13.93 12.69 14.52
N GLU A 222 13.72 13.20 15.73
CA GLU A 222 13.78 12.41 16.95
C GLU A 222 12.54 12.73 17.79
N GLN A 223 11.79 11.71 18.16
CA GLN A 223 10.71 11.83 19.11
C GLN A 223 11.29 11.81 20.52
N LYS A 224 11.15 12.92 21.24
CA LYS A 224 11.63 13.02 22.63
C LYS A 224 10.60 12.56 23.65
N ARG A 225 9.30 12.76 23.36
CA ARG A 225 8.17 12.32 24.21
C ARG A 225 6.89 12.10 23.39
N PRO A 226 6.03 11.11 23.76
CA PRO A 226 6.27 10.09 24.78
C PRO A 226 7.37 9.10 24.34
N GLU A 227 8.08 8.49 25.30
CA GLU A 227 9.16 7.53 25.01
C GLU A 227 8.62 6.18 24.50
N ASN A 228 7.34 5.86 24.72
CA ASN A 228 6.71 4.57 24.42
C ASN A 228 5.53 4.69 23.43
N ASP A 229 5.52 5.70 22.57
CA ASP A 229 4.39 5.95 21.67
C ASP A 229 4.86 6.45 20.30
N ASP A 230 5.09 5.55 19.34
CA ASP A 230 5.57 5.92 18.00
C ASP A 230 4.50 6.57 17.10
N THR A 231 3.34 6.97 17.64
CA THR A 231 2.29 7.70 16.88
C THR A 231 2.82 8.97 16.22
N SER A 232 3.79 9.66 16.82
CA SER A 232 4.39 10.85 16.22
C SER A 232 5.17 10.52 14.95
N LEU A 233 5.92 9.41 14.96
CA LEU A 233 6.64 8.92 13.78
C LEU A 233 5.63 8.56 12.70
N TYR A 234 4.54 7.86 13.03
CA TYR A 234 3.49 7.57 12.05
C TYR A 234 2.96 8.83 11.36
N GLN A 235 2.65 9.90 12.10
CA GLN A 235 2.17 11.16 11.52
C GLN A 235 3.22 11.87 10.66
N ILE A 236 4.48 11.86 11.10
CA ILE A 236 5.61 12.40 10.31
C ILE A 236 5.69 11.66 8.98
N PHE A 237 5.68 10.32 9.01
CA PHE A 237 5.70 9.51 7.79
C PHE A 237 4.50 9.87 6.90
N GLU A 238 3.27 9.89 7.42
CA GLU A 238 2.07 10.18 6.62
C GLU A 238 2.15 11.54 5.92
N ARG A 239 2.68 12.57 6.60
CA ARG A 239 2.79 13.93 6.06
C ARG A 239 3.98 14.14 5.12
N ILE A 240 5.10 13.45 5.36
CA ILE A 240 6.33 13.63 4.58
C ILE A 240 6.33 12.82 3.29
N ASN A 241 5.54 11.74 3.21
CA ASN A 241 5.37 10.88 2.05
C ASN A 241 4.75 11.58 0.82
N THR A 242 5.36 12.67 0.36
CA THR A 242 4.83 13.59 -0.66
C THR A 242 5.55 13.45 -2.01
N SER A 243 6.61 12.64 -2.12
CA SER A 243 7.34 12.46 -3.38
C SER A 243 7.01 11.12 -4.08
N GLY A 244 6.27 11.21 -5.18
CA GLY A 244 6.06 10.13 -6.15
C GLY A 244 4.94 9.13 -5.83
N ARG A 245 5.17 8.20 -4.89
CA ARG A 245 4.21 7.13 -4.52
C ARG A 245 4.04 7.03 -3.01
N THR A 246 2.95 7.61 -2.51
CA THR A 246 2.56 7.58 -1.09
C THR A 246 2.58 6.16 -0.52
N LEU A 247 3.15 6.02 0.68
CA LEU A 247 2.98 4.81 1.48
C LEU A 247 1.49 4.66 1.86
N THR A 248 0.97 3.43 1.83
CA THR A 248 -0.34 3.13 2.43
C THR A 248 -0.22 3.23 3.95
N PRO A 249 -1.33 3.42 4.67
CA PRO A 249 -1.35 3.35 6.12
C PRO A 249 -0.63 2.11 6.67
N GLN A 250 -0.92 0.92 6.13
CA GLN A 250 -0.24 -0.30 6.57
C GLN A 250 1.26 -0.31 6.29
N GLU A 251 1.71 0.22 5.14
CA GLU A 251 3.13 0.34 4.84
C GLU A 251 3.84 1.27 5.83
N ILE A 252 3.16 2.33 6.30
CA ILE A 252 3.69 3.21 7.36
C ILE A 252 3.73 2.48 8.69
N ARG A 253 2.64 1.82 9.12
CA ARG A 253 2.59 1.04 10.38
C ARG A 253 3.74 0.06 10.47
N ASN A 254 4.01 -0.62 9.37
CA ASN A 254 5.07 -1.60 9.27
C ASN A 254 6.48 -1.00 9.39
N CYS A 255 6.68 0.27 9.00
CA CYS A 255 7.96 0.95 9.21
C CYS A 255 8.14 1.42 10.65
N VAL A 256 7.03 1.86 11.26
CA VAL A 256 6.99 2.51 12.58
C VAL A 256 6.98 1.47 13.71
N TYR A 257 6.06 0.52 13.66
CA TYR A 257 5.81 -0.46 14.72
C TYR A 257 6.53 -1.78 14.43
N GLN A 258 7.86 -1.77 14.48
CA GLN A 258 8.68 -2.97 14.28
C GLN A 258 8.77 -3.80 15.55
N GLY A 259 8.59 -5.12 15.44
CA GLY A 259 8.70 -6.04 16.58
C GLY A 259 7.97 -7.37 16.34
N THR A 260 7.83 -8.16 17.41
CA THR A 260 7.34 -9.56 17.35
C THR A 260 5.95 -9.68 16.73
N PHE A 261 5.04 -8.74 17.03
CA PHE A 261 3.70 -8.77 16.47
C PHE A 261 3.68 -8.43 14.98
N ASN A 262 4.48 -7.46 14.53
CA ASN A 262 4.58 -7.14 13.12
C ASN A 262 5.16 -8.33 12.33
N SER A 263 6.20 -8.98 12.85
CA SER A 263 6.76 -10.22 12.27
C SER A 263 5.70 -11.33 12.16
N LEU A 264 4.85 -11.50 13.18
CA LEU A 264 3.73 -12.45 13.13
C LEU A 264 2.76 -12.15 11.98
N LEU A 265 2.44 -10.88 11.70
CA LEU A 265 1.54 -10.55 10.59
C LEU A 265 2.09 -11.02 9.23
N PHE A 266 3.41 -10.92 9.02
CA PHE A 266 4.05 -11.44 7.81
C PHE A 266 4.05 -12.97 7.79
N GLU A 267 4.34 -13.62 8.92
CA GLU A 267 4.27 -15.08 9.04
C GLU A 267 2.87 -15.61 8.65
N LEU A 268 1.82 -15.02 9.24
CA LEU A 268 0.43 -15.36 8.95
C LEU A 268 0.05 -15.08 7.49
N ASN A 269 0.68 -14.08 6.86
CA ASN A 269 0.39 -13.74 5.47
C ASN A 269 0.87 -14.82 4.49
N GLU A 270 1.85 -15.62 4.86
CA GLU A 270 2.36 -16.73 4.04
C GLU A 270 1.55 -18.03 4.20
N ASP A 271 0.56 -18.08 5.11
CA ASP A 271 -0.33 -19.24 5.25
C ASP A 271 -1.11 -19.51 3.95
N GLN A 272 -1.06 -20.76 3.48
CA GLN A 272 -1.63 -21.14 2.19
C GLN A 272 -3.15 -20.93 2.12
N LYS A 273 -3.90 -21.30 3.16
CA LYS A 273 -5.36 -21.15 3.17
C LYS A 273 -5.74 -19.67 3.20
N TRP A 274 -5.02 -18.86 3.96
CA TRP A 274 -5.16 -17.40 3.92
C TRP A 274 -4.88 -16.81 2.53
N ARG A 275 -3.84 -17.26 1.82
CA ARG A 275 -3.56 -16.82 0.43
C ARG A 275 -4.67 -17.16 -0.54
N GLU A 276 -5.27 -18.34 -0.41
CA GLU A 276 -6.41 -18.72 -1.23
C GLU A 276 -7.67 -17.92 -0.90
N LEU A 277 -7.96 -17.69 0.39
CA LEU A 277 -9.07 -16.85 0.85
C LEU A 277 -8.92 -15.39 0.37
N PHE A 278 -7.71 -14.84 0.46
CA PHE A 278 -7.41 -13.49 -0.01
C PHE A 278 -7.50 -13.40 -1.54
N GLY A 279 -7.13 -14.46 -2.26
CA GLY A 279 -7.24 -14.59 -3.72
C GLY A 279 -5.98 -14.25 -4.50
N SER A 280 -4.82 -14.26 -3.83
CA SER A 280 -3.51 -14.10 -4.46
C SER A 280 -2.50 -14.99 -3.76
N VAL A 281 -1.79 -15.82 -4.53
CA VAL A 281 -0.68 -16.63 -4.03
C VAL A 281 0.50 -15.76 -3.60
N LYS A 282 0.68 -14.59 -4.26
CA LYS A 282 1.74 -13.64 -3.94
C LYS A 282 1.23 -12.60 -2.96
N SER A 283 2.05 -12.28 -1.96
CA SER A 283 1.85 -11.20 -1.01
C SER A 283 1.69 -9.85 -1.72
N ASP A 284 0.77 -9.03 -1.22
CA ASP A 284 0.44 -7.74 -1.81
C ASP A 284 1.55 -6.73 -1.51
N ILE A 285 2.15 -6.19 -2.56
CA ILE A 285 3.16 -5.12 -2.49
C ILE A 285 2.68 -3.87 -1.75
N ARG A 286 1.36 -3.65 -1.63
CA ARG A 286 0.73 -2.55 -0.89
C ARG A 286 0.31 -2.92 0.53
N MET A 287 0.60 -4.16 0.96
CA MET A 287 0.34 -4.73 2.29
C MET A 287 -1.14 -4.72 2.71
N ARG A 288 -2.06 -4.79 1.74
CA ARG A 288 -3.51 -4.76 2.02
C ARG A 288 -4.01 -6.08 2.59
N ASP A 289 -3.33 -7.17 2.26
CA ASP A 289 -3.49 -8.47 2.89
C ASP A 289 -3.07 -8.45 4.36
N ILE A 290 -1.90 -7.89 4.66
CA ILE A 290 -1.39 -7.72 6.02
C ILE A 290 -2.33 -6.82 6.84
N GLU A 291 -2.87 -5.75 6.25
CA GLU A 291 -3.87 -4.92 6.91
C GLU A 291 -5.14 -5.72 7.25
N CYS A 292 -5.57 -6.66 6.40
CA CYS A 292 -6.72 -7.52 6.71
C CYS A 292 -6.42 -8.46 7.90
N ILE A 293 -5.21 -9.03 7.98
CA ILE A 293 -4.80 -9.81 9.15
C ILE A 293 -4.85 -8.94 10.42
N LEU A 294 -4.33 -7.72 10.37
CA LEU A 294 -4.39 -6.77 11.48
C LEU A 294 -5.84 -6.42 11.85
N ARG A 295 -6.72 -6.21 10.86
CA ARG A 295 -8.16 -5.97 11.08
C ARG A 295 -8.81 -7.10 11.86
N PHE A 296 -8.49 -8.37 11.56
CA PHE A 296 -9.01 -9.49 12.35
C PHE A 296 -8.70 -9.33 13.85
N PHE A 297 -7.45 -9.02 14.19
CA PHE A 297 -7.03 -8.84 15.58
C PHE A 297 -7.71 -7.65 16.26
N VAL A 298 -7.84 -6.52 15.56
CA VAL A 298 -8.52 -5.34 16.08
C VAL A 298 -10.02 -5.58 16.25
N MET A 299 -10.69 -6.13 15.25
CA MET A 299 -12.15 -6.32 15.26
C MET A 299 -12.60 -7.33 16.32
N LYS A 300 -11.78 -8.34 16.64
CA LYS A 300 -12.08 -9.27 17.75
C LYS A 300 -11.78 -8.71 19.13
N SER A 301 -10.98 -7.64 19.22
CA SER A 301 -10.48 -7.09 20.48
C SER A 301 -11.55 -6.31 21.26
N LYS A 302 -11.24 -6.03 22.53
CA LYS A 302 -12.07 -5.18 23.37
C LYS A 302 -12.16 -3.74 22.86
N ILE A 303 -11.16 -3.27 22.09
CA ILE A 303 -11.12 -1.92 21.49
C ILE A 303 -12.34 -1.66 20.61
N VAL A 304 -12.92 -2.69 20.01
CA VAL A 304 -14.15 -2.58 19.20
C VAL A 304 -15.39 -3.03 19.97
N LYS A 305 -15.28 -4.08 20.80
CA LYS A 305 -16.43 -4.61 21.55
C LYS A 305 -16.95 -3.64 22.62
N ASP A 306 -16.03 -3.05 23.39
CA ASP A 306 -16.32 -2.28 24.61
C ASP A 306 -16.28 -0.77 24.36
N ASN A 307 -16.11 -0.35 23.10
CA ASN A 307 -15.97 1.05 22.75
C ASN A 307 -17.28 1.82 22.94
N VAL A 308 -17.16 2.96 23.62
CA VAL A 308 -18.28 3.82 24.01
C VAL A 308 -18.62 4.85 22.92
N SER A 309 -17.70 5.10 21.99
CA SER A 309 -17.92 6.01 20.87
C SER A 309 -18.84 5.40 19.82
N LYS A 310 -19.62 6.23 19.13
CA LYS A 310 -20.53 5.76 18.07
C LYS A 310 -19.77 5.23 16.84
N GLN A 311 -18.56 5.72 16.61
CA GLN A 311 -17.76 5.40 15.43
C GLN A 311 -16.29 5.26 15.83
N ILE A 312 -15.58 4.36 15.17
CA ILE A 312 -14.12 4.25 15.27
C ILE A 312 -13.44 4.95 14.10
N SER A 313 -12.24 5.47 14.32
CA SER A 313 -11.28 5.64 13.23
C SER A 313 -10.52 4.33 13.07
N LEU A 314 -10.74 3.64 11.96
CA LEU A 314 -10.04 2.40 11.62
C LEU A 314 -8.52 2.65 11.58
N LYS A 315 -8.07 3.76 11.01
CA LYS A 315 -6.63 4.08 11.00
C LYS A 315 -6.07 4.15 12.41
N LYS A 316 -6.75 4.86 13.30
CA LYS A 316 -6.34 5.06 14.70
C LYS A 316 -6.29 3.73 15.46
N VAL A 317 -7.37 2.94 15.45
CA VAL A 317 -7.40 1.69 16.24
C VAL A 317 -6.38 0.66 15.73
N LEU A 318 -6.08 0.64 14.43
CA LEU A 318 -5.02 -0.22 13.88
C LEU A 318 -3.63 0.25 14.34
N ASN A 319 -3.40 1.57 14.42
CA ASN A 319 -2.15 2.13 14.93
C ASN A 319 -1.97 1.83 16.42
N GLU A 320 -3.01 2.07 17.23
CA GLU A 320 -3.02 1.79 18.67
C GLU A 320 -2.75 0.30 18.96
N PHE A 321 -3.37 -0.61 18.21
CA PHE A 321 -3.16 -2.05 18.39
C PHE A 321 -1.73 -2.47 18.01
N MET A 322 -1.17 -1.91 16.93
CA MET A 322 0.24 -2.16 16.58
C MET A 322 1.18 -1.64 17.68
N GLY A 323 0.91 -0.45 18.22
CA GLY A 323 1.67 0.16 19.32
C GLY A 323 1.60 -0.62 20.64
N GLU A 324 0.42 -1.15 20.99
CA GLU A 324 0.21 -1.94 22.21
C GLU A 324 1.01 -3.26 22.18
N PHE A 325 1.07 -3.91 21.00
CA PHE A 325 1.65 -5.24 20.85
C PHE A 325 3.02 -5.27 20.15
N VAL A 326 3.70 -4.13 19.96
CA VAL A 326 5.01 -4.04 19.26
C VAL A 326 5.95 -5.18 19.68
N ASN A 327 6.18 -5.31 20.98
CA ASN A 327 7.06 -6.32 21.59
C ASN A 327 6.27 -7.28 22.48
N ALA A 328 5.12 -7.76 22.00
CA ALA A 328 4.30 -8.71 22.74
C ALA A 328 5.11 -9.99 23.11
N PRO A 329 4.92 -10.53 24.34
CA PRO A 329 5.56 -11.78 24.76
C PRO A 329 5.21 -12.95 23.84
N GLU A 330 6.14 -13.90 23.71
CA GLU A 330 6.00 -15.09 22.83
C GLU A 330 4.68 -15.85 23.05
N LYS A 331 4.26 -16.01 24.31
CA LYS A 331 2.97 -16.63 24.64
C LYS A 331 1.77 -15.93 23.96
N ILE A 332 1.75 -14.59 23.96
CA ILE A 332 0.67 -13.83 23.31
C ILE A 332 0.74 -13.99 21.79
N ILE A 333 1.94 -14.00 21.23
CA ILE A 333 2.17 -14.23 19.80
C ILE A 333 1.68 -15.62 19.38
N ASP A 334 1.94 -16.65 20.18
CA ASP A 334 1.47 -18.02 19.94
C ASP A 334 -0.05 -18.15 20.01
N GLU A 335 -0.67 -17.48 20.99
CA GLU A 335 -2.12 -17.38 21.09
C GLU A 335 -2.71 -16.70 19.85
N PHE A 336 -2.17 -15.55 19.43
CA PHE A 336 -2.62 -14.83 18.23
C PHE A 336 -2.46 -15.65 16.95
N ARG A 337 -1.33 -16.35 16.80
CA ARG A 337 -1.08 -17.25 15.68
C ARG A 337 -2.16 -18.32 15.60
N SER A 338 -2.41 -19.00 16.72
CA SER A 338 -3.38 -20.09 16.80
C SER A 338 -4.80 -19.60 16.53
N GLU A 339 -5.18 -18.44 17.09
CA GLU A 339 -6.50 -17.83 16.88
C GLU A 339 -6.75 -17.51 15.40
N PHE A 340 -5.77 -16.92 14.69
CA PHE A 340 -5.91 -16.59 13.27
C PHE A 340 -5.94 -17.85 12.40
N ILE A 341 -4.95 -18.75 12.56
CA ILE A 341 -4.83 -19.96 11.75
C ILE A 341 -6.08 -20.83 11.87
N ASN A 342 -6.52 -21.13 13.10
CA ASN A 342 -7.70 -21.98 13.30
C ASN A 342 -8.95 -21.37 12.69
N THR A 343 -9.11 -20.04 12.80
CA THR A 343 -10.27 -19.33 12.22
C THR A 343 -10.24 -19.37 10.69
N MET A 344 -9.13 -18.99 10.07
CA MET A 344 -9.02 -18.96 8.60
C MET A 344 -9.11 -20.37 8.01
N HIS A 345 -8.50 -21.35 8.66
CA HIS A 345 -8.58 -22.75 8.23
C HIS A 345 -10.01 -23.24 8.27
N ARG A 346 -10.76 -22.97 9.34
CA ARG A 346 -12.18 -23.36 9.43
C ARG A 346 -13.03 -22.69 8.35
N ILE A 347 -12.82 -21.39 8.10
CA ILE A 347 -13.54 -20.66 7.05
C ILE A 347 -13.23 -21.25 5.68
N TYR A 348 -11.97 -21.52 5.38
CA TYR A 348 -11.56 -22.13 4.12
C TYR A 348 -12.16 -23.52 3.94
N ASP A 349 -12.10 -24.36 4.97
CA ASP A 349 -12.56 -25.74 4.89
C ASP A 349 -14.09 -25.82 4.67
N CYS A 350 -14.87 -24.86 5.17
CA CYS A 350 -16.32 -24.83 4.97
C CYS A 350 -16.79 -24.04 3.73
N LEU A 351 -16.17 -22.90 3.42
CA LEU A 351 -16.66 -21.95 2.40
C LEU A 351 -15.73 -21.81 1.18
N GLY A 352 -14.51 -22.32 1.29
CA GLY A 352 -13.49 -22.23 0.25
C GLY A 352 -13.06 -20.79 -0.08
N LYS A 353 -12.38 -20.65 -1.22
CA LYS A 353 -11.77 -19.38 -1.68
C LYS A 353 -12.73 -18.18 -1.85
N ASN A 354 -14.04 -18.43 -1.92
CA ASN A 354 -15.04 -17.39 -2.14
C ASN A 354 -15.62 -16.81 -0.84
N ALA A 355 -15.19 -17.29 0.33
CA ALA A 355 -15.72 -16.89 1.64
C ALA A 355 -15.78 -15.37 1.87
N PHE A 356 -14.87 -14.61 1.27
CA PHE A 356 -14.78 -13.15 1.44
C PHE A 356 -15.05 -12.40 0.15
N ARG A 357 -15.83 -12.99 -0.76
CA ARG A 357 -16.30 -12.35 -2.00
C ARG A 357 -17.75 -11.93 -1.82
N ASN A 358 -18.14 -10.85 -2.48
CA ASN A 358 -19.53 -10.48 -2.56
C ASN A 358 -20.26 -11.42 -3.55
N TYR A 359 -21.59 -11.52 -3.47
CA TYR A 359 -22.41 -12.33 -4.36
C TYR A 359 -23.49 -11.47 -5.02
N SER A 360 -23.53 -11.49 -6.35
CA SER A 360 -24.48 -10.69 -7.13
C SER A 360 -24.67 -11.28 -8.52
N LYS A 361 -25.91 -11.25 -9.03
CA LYS A 361 -26.27 -11.81 -10.35
C LYS A 361 -25.84 -13.29 -10.47
N ASP A 362 -26.20 -14.07 -9.44
CA ASP A 362 -25.96 -15.51 -9.35
C ASP A 362 -24.50 -15.94 -9.46
N LYS A 363 -23.57 -15.07 -9.01
CA LYS A 363 -22.15 -15.37 -9.00
C LYS A 363 -21.38 -14.57 -7.96
N TYR A 364 -20.28 -15.15 -7.50
CA TYR A 364 -19.29 -14.45 -6.68
C TYR A 364 -18.54 -13.40 -7.50
N THR A 365 -18.29 -12.25 -6.87
CA THR A 365 -17.38 -11.24 -7.41
C THR A 365 -15.93 -11.72 -7.28
N LYS A 366 -15.04 -11.12 -8.07
CA LYS A 366 -13.62 -11.49 -8.06
C LYS A 366 -12.86 -10.90 -6.87
N LYS A 367 -13.33 -9.78 -6.33
CA LYS A 367 -12.60 -8.95 -5.36
C LYS A 367 -12.89 -9.38 -3.93
N PHE A 368 -11.84 -9.46 -3.13
CA PHE A 368 -11.92 -9.59 -1.68
C PHE A 368 -12.62 -8.38 -1.08
N HIS A 369 -13.57 -8.61 -0.17
CA HIS A 369 -14.36 -7.55 0.46
C HIS A 369 -14.01 -7.43 1.95
N PRO A 370 -13.37 -6.32 2.39
CA PRO A 370 -12.90 -6.17 3.77
C PRO A 370 -14.01 -6.26 4.84
N ALA A 371 -15.15 -5.60 4.64
CA ALA A 371 -16.24 -5.66 5.63
C ALA A 371 -16.88 -7.05 5.76
N ILE A 372 -16.95 -7.84 4.67
CA ILE A 372 -17.42 -9.23 4.71
C ILE A 372 -16.41 -10.09 5.47
N PHE A 373 -15.12 -9.88 5.21
CA PHE A 373 -14.04 -10.51 5.97
C PHE A 373 -14.14 -10.20 7.46
N ASP A 374 -14.28 -8.93 7.86
CA ASP A 374 -14.43 -8.55 9.28
C ASP A 374 -15.63 -9.29 9.92
N ALA A 375 -16.77 -9.34 9.22
CA ALA A 375 -17.99 -9.96 9.73
C ALA A 375 -17.84 -11.46 9.97
N ILE A 376 -17.46 -12.20 8.92
CA ILE A 376 -17.37 -13.67 8.95
C ILE A 376 -16.23 -14.11 9.86
N SER A 377 -15.06 -13.47 9.78
CA SER A 377 -13.89 -13.88 10.58
C SER A 377 -14.13 -13.71 12.08
N VAL A 378 -14.74 -12.60 12.51
CA VAL A 378 -15.02 -12.35 13.93
C VAL A 378 -16.15 -13.23 14.45
N ALA A 379 -17.18 -13.50 13.63
CA ALA A 379 -18.27 -14.40 13.99
C ALA A 379 -17.73 -15.83 14.21
N VAL A 380 -16.98 -16.37 13.26
CA VAL A 380 -16.40 -17.71 13.35
C VAL A 380 -15.40 -17.83 14.50
N TYR A 381 -14.52 -16.84 14.69
CA TYR A 381 -13.61 -16.82 15.83
C TYR A 381 -14.35 -16.86 17.17
N SER A 382 -15.44 -16.09 17.30
CA SER A 382 -16.20 -16.02 18.55
C SER A 382 -16.84 -17.37 18.91
N GLU A 383 -17.27 -18.13 17.90
CA GLU A 383 -17.84 -19.47 18.08
C GLU A 383 -16.78 -20.55 18.33
N ILE A 384 -15.63 -20.49 17.68
CA ILE A 384 -14.50 -21.38 18.01
C ILE A 384 -14.08 -21.13 19.46
N LYS A 385 -14.03 -19.86 19.89
CA LYS A 385 -13.65 -19.49 21.26
C LYS A 385 -14.68 -19.89 22.31
N SER A 386 -15.96 -19.99 21.95
CA SER A 386 -17.01 -20.52 22.85
C SER A 386 -16.96 -22.05 23.00
N GLY A 387 -16.07 -22.72 22.27
CA GLY A 387 -15.87 -24.18 22.32
C GLY A 387 -16.58 -24.94 21.20
N ASN A 388 -17.20 -24.24 20.24
CA ASN A 388 -17.88 -24.87 19.10
C ASN A 388 -16.89 -25.19 17.96
N PHE A 389 -16.05 -26.21 18.15
CA PHE A 389 -15.06 -26.64 17.16
C PHE A 389 -15.67 -27.38 15.95
N SER A 390 -16.91 -27.87 16.08
CA SER A 390 -17.64 -28.60 15.04
C SER A 390 -18.52 -27.71 14.16
N LEU A 391 -18.25 -26.40 14.15
CA LEU A 391 -19.02 -25.37 13.44
C LEU A 391 -19.17 -25.63 11.94
N GLU A 392 -20.31 -26.14 11.49
CA GLU A 392 -20.58 -26.32 10.06
C GLU A 392 -21.15 -25.03 9.45
N MET A 393 -20.52 -24.52 8.39
CA MET A 393 -21.07 -23.42 7.60
C MET A 393 -21.45 -23.95 6.22
N LYS A 394 -22.75 -23.88 5.90
CA LYS A 394 -23.27 -24.35 4.63
C LYS A 394 -23.11 -23.28 3.54
N SER A 395 -22.80 -23.71 2.32
CA SER A 395 -22.65 -22.80 1.18
C SER A 395 -23.96 -22.06 0.85
N GLU A 396 -25.12 -22.68 1.11
CA GLU A 396 -26.43 -22.05 0.94
C GLU A 396 -26.62 -20.89 1.92
N ASN A 397 -26.25 -21.07 3.19
CA ASN A 397 -26.31 -20.03 4.22
C ASN A 397 -25.36 -18.87 3.91
N HIS A 398 -24.19 -19.17 3.34
CA HIS A 398 -23.26 -18.14 2.87
C HIS A 398 -23.87 -17.29 1.76
N ILE A 399 -24.51 -17.89 0.75
CA ILE A 399 -25.19 -17.14 -0.31
C ILE A 399 -26.34 -16.32 0.28
N LYS A 400 -27.17 -16.91 1.16
CA LYS A 400 -28.26 -16.20 1.86
C LYS A 400 -27.75 -14.95 2.60
N LEU A 401 -26.65 -15.07 3.35
CA LEU A 401 -26.03 -13.93 4.04
C LEU A 401 -25.62 -12.83 3.05
N LEU A 402 -24.94 -13.21 1.96
CA LEU A 402 -24.47 -12.26 0.96
C LEU A 402 -25.60 -11.60 0.16
N GLU A 403 -26.74 -12.27 0.02
CA GLU A 403 -27.94 -11.74 -0.63
C GLU A 403 -28.81 -10.90 0.30
N ASN A 404 -28.65 -11.04 1.62
CA ASN A 404 -29.39 -10.27 2.62
C ASN A 404 -29.15 -8.76 2.44
N GLU A 405 -30.24 -8.01 2.22
CA GLU A 405 -30.16 -6.57 1.93
C GLU A 405 -29.62 -5.75 3.12
N GLU A 406 -29.96 -6.14 4.35
CA GLU A 406 -29.42 -5.48 5.54
C GLU A 406 -27.90 -5.68 5.62
N PHE A 407 -27.42 -6.91 5.42
CA PHE A 407 -26.00 -7.24 5.41
C PHE A 407 -25.23 -6.42 4.36
N LYS A 408 -25.76 -6.33 3.12
CA LYS A 408 -25.17 -5.49 2.07
C LYS A 408 -25.06 -4.02 2.49
N ILE A 409 -26.10 -3.49 3.14
CA ILE A 409 -26.12 -2.10 3.61
C ILE A 409 -25.04 -1.87 4.68
N VAL A 410 -24.99 -2.70 5.73
CA VAL A 410 -24.04 -2.51 6.84
C VAL A 410 -22.58 -2.80 6.44
N CYS A 411 -22.36 -3.56 5.36
CA CYS A 411 -21.04 -3.78 4.75
C CYS A 411 -20.61 -2.68 3.77
N SER A 412 -21.53 -1.80 3.34
CA SER A 412 -21.24 -0.76 2.33
C SER A 412 -21.30 0.66 2.88
N ILE A 413 -22.15 0.91 3.87
CA ILE A 413 -22.46 2.24 4.41
C ILE A 413 -21.98 2.33 5.85
N ARG A 414 -21.33 3.46 6.20
CA ARG A 414 -20.81 3.76 7.54
C ARG A 414 -20.15 2.53 8.19
N THR A 415 -19.23 1.89 7.47
CA THR A 415 -18.64 0.59 7.85
C THR A 415 -17.75 0.66 9.10
N THR A 416 -17.40 1.86 9.53
CA THR A 416 -16.67 2.17 10.76
C THR A 416 -17.59 2.55 11.93
N ASP A 417 -18.91 2.61 11.73
CA ASP A 417 -19.89 2.75 12.82
C ASP A 417 -19.94 1.44 13.62
N ILE A 418 -19.84 1.55 14.95
CA ILE A 418 -19.77 0.39 15.84
C ILE A 418 -21.07 -0.42 15.77
N GLU A 419 -22.21 0.24 15.60
CA GLU A 419 -23.49 -0.44 15.46
C GLU A 419 -23.50 -1.30 14.18
N ASN A 420 -23.01 -0.76 13.07
CA ASN A 420 -22.90 -1.51 11.81
C ASN A 420 -21.86 -2.64 11.90
N ILE A 421 -20.73 -2.43 12.59
CA ILE A 421 -19.73 -3.48 12.83
C ILE A 421 -20.35 -4.62 13.63
N LYS A 422 -21.01 -4.31 14.75
CA LYS A 422 -21.69 -5.32 15.59
C LYS A 422 -22.80 -6.01 14.81
N ARG A 423 -23.60 -5.26 14.06
CA ARG A 423 -24.73 -5.80 13.29
C ARG A 423 -24.26 -6.73 12.18
N ARG A 424 -23.21 -6.40 11.42
CA ARG A 424 -22.70 -7.30 10.37
C ARG A 424 -22.13 -8.60 10.94
N VAL A 425 -21.45 -8.54 12.09
CA VAL A 425 -20.95 -9.73 12.79
C VAL A 425 -22.12 -10.59 13.29
N ASN A 426 -23.15 -9.98 13.86
CA ASN A 426 -24.33 -10.70 14.34
C ASN A 426 -25.12 -11.35 13.19
N LEU A 427 -25.34 -10.64 12.08
CA LEU A 427 -25.98 -11.21 10.88
C LEU A 427 -25.17 -12.38 10.31
N ALA A 428 -23.84 -12.28 10.29
CA ALA A 428 -22.99 -13.39 9.92
C ALA A 428 -23.20 -14.58 10.86
N LYS A 429 -23.24 -14.37 12.18
CA LYS A 429 -23.52 -15.46 13.12
C LYS A 429 -24.92 -16.07 12.91
N GLU A 430 -25.96 -15.26 12.91
CA GLU A 430 -27.36 -15.70 12.79
C GLU A 430 -27.59 -16.50 11.49
N ILE A 431 -27.17 -15.97 10.35
CA ILE A 431 -27.50 -16.56 9.04
C ILE A 431 -26.49 -17.66 8.65
N LEU A 432 -25.19 -17.42 8.84
CA LEU A 432 -24.15 -18.34 8.37
C LEU A 432 -23.96 -19.53 9.30
N ILE A 433 -23.95 -19.28 10.61
CA ILE A 433 -23.55 -20.26 11.63
C ILE A 433 -24.77 -20.92 12.25
N ASP A 434 -25.70 -20.14 12.81
CA ASP A 434 -26.87 -20.70 13.50
C ASP A 434 -27.88 -21.27 12.48
N GLY A 435 -27.89 -20.72 11.26
CA GLY A 435 -28.91 -20.99 10.25
C GLY A 435 -30.23 -20.32 10.62
N ASP A 436 -31.22 -20.31 9.73
CA ASP A 436 -32.58 -19.81 10.03
C ASP A 436 -33.26 -20.69 11.11
N GLY A 437 -32.85 -20.54 12.36
CA GLY A 437 -33.40 -21.21 13.53
C GLY A 437 -34.62 -20.47 14.05
N ASN A 438 -35.63 -20.27 13.19
CA ASN A 438 -36.98 -19.79 13.57
C ASN A 438 -38.05 -20.15 12.50
N GLU A 439 -37.95 -21.32 11.89
CA GLU A 439 -39.11 -21.99 11.28
C GLU A 439 -39.38 -23.31 12.01
N SER A 440 -40.02 -23.23 13.17
CA SER A 440 -40.63 -24.36 13.85
C SER A 440 -41.90 -23.93 14.57
#